data_AF-A0A2A3HE84-F1
#
_entry.id   AF-A0A2A3HE84-F1
#
_cell.length_a   1.000
_cell.length_b   1.000
_cell.length_c   1.000
_cell.angle_alpha   90.00
_cell.angle_beta   90.00
_cell.angle_gamma   90.00
#
_symmetry.space_group_name_H-M   'P 1'
#
loop_
_entity.id
_entity.type
_entity.pdbx_description
1 polymer ?
#
loop_
_entity_poly.entity_id
_entity_poly.type
_entity_poly.pdbx_seq_one_letter_code
_entity_poly.pdbx_strand_id
1 'polypeptide(L)'
;MILNDGYPKHFKGPQFEKLIKYCDDNDFLQVLLGNSSCYSQEDLFEKINAQGKEKESLDEDFICENVETFDWWVRKFGAEKELPHVLLDQKGNWLSKGTRCLFPKDSDNKDLDSDDKKIELPEWAELKILDEDYCKALVDYTCTQYPDDIQKIRNSFKSDKPPSKKRCVIEFYKEKSPIIFKEYSAANLVSPLNALVGDDLDRCIRLLEWLFQYQDEIFQGKLENISFKLPDSDLNLKMAEKLYFGTDYGEEYSITESLFRSSTDFARLCAPSWFEFATQEGDLESLKELLIKMDVRKRPPIYIVN
;
A
#
# COMPACT_ATOMS: atom_id res chain seq x y z
N MET A 1 -8.02 34.74 -2.65
CA MET A 1 -7.06 34.62 -1.55
C MET A 1 -5.69 34.91 -2.13
N ILE A 2 -5.04 36.02 -1.76
CA ILE A 2 -3.68 36.32 -2.22
C ILE A 2 -2.71 35.48 -1.41
N LEU A 3 -1.94 34.64 -2.09
CA LEU A 3 -0.98 33.70 -1.51
C LEU A 3 0.34 34.44 -1.23
N ASN A 4 0.57 34.80 0.05
CA ASN A 4 1.72 35.61 0.48
C ASN A 4 2.83 34.84 1.22
N ASP A 5 2.89 33.49 1.19
CA ASP A 5 3.94 32.76 1.93
C ASP A 5 4.42 31.49 1.23
N GLY A 6 5.75 31.37 1.04
CA GLY A 6 6.47 30.09 1.04
C GLY A 6 6.21 29.11 -0.11
N TYR A 7 6.30 29.55 -1.37
CA TYR A 7 6.23 28.65 -2.53
C TYR A 7 7.48 27.75 -2.65
N PRO A 8 7.35 26.56 -3.28
CA PRO A 8 8.50 25.70 -3.56
C PRO A 8 9.55 26.40 -4.44
N LYS A 9 10.84 26.23 -4.13
CA LYS A 9 11.94 27.01 -4.72
C LYS A 9 12.17 26.72 -6.21
N HIS A 10 11.70 25.57 -6.69
CA HIS A 10 11.80 25.15 -8.08
C HIS A 10 10.71 25.71 -8.99
N PHE A 11 9.70 26.39 -8.45
CA PHE A 11 8.75 27.14 -9.26
C PHE A 11 9.46 28.32 -9.95
N LYS A 12 10.00 28.06 -11.14
CA LYS A 12 10.80 28.99 -11.94
C LYS A 12 10.03 29.44 -13.18
N GLY A 13 10.40 30.61 -13.71
CA GLY A 13 9.93 31.11 -15.00
C GLY A 13 9.38 32.54 -14.93
N PRO A 14 9.30 33.25 -16.07
CA PRO A 14 8.96 34.67 -16.11
C PRO A 14 7.60 35.02 -15.50
N GLN A 15 6.71 34.03 -15.41
CA GLN A 15 5.38 34.17 -14.83
C GLN A 15 5.38 34.03 -13.30
N PHE A 16 6.24 33.18 -12.72
CA PHE A 16 6.40 33.01 -11.27
C PHE A 16 7.33 34.07 -10.65
N GLU A 17 8.37 34.49 -11.39
CA GLU A 17 9.24 35.61 -10.99
C GLU A 17 8.48 36.94 -10.91
N LYS A 18 7.49 37.14 -11.79
CA LYS A 18 6.52 38.24 -11.72
C LYS A 18 5.50 38.08 -10.59
N LEU A 19 5.45 36.95 -9.90
CA LEU A 19 4.57 36.73 -8.75
C LEU A 19 5.32 37.11 -7.46
N ILE A 20 6.55 36.59 -7.31
CA ILE A 20 7.44 36.89 -6.18
C ILE A 20 7.76 38.39 -6.09
N LYS A 21 8.06 39.04 -7.21
CA LYS A 21 8.45 40.46 -7.25
C LYS A 21 7.31 41.43 -6.86
N TYR A 22 6.07 40.97 -6.84
CA TYR A 22 4.88 41.83 -6.68
C TYR A 22 4.07 41.52 -5.40
N CYS A 23 4.48 40.52 -4.60
CA CYS A 23 3.88 40.20 -3.31
C CYS A 23 4.30 41.16 -2.17
N ASP A 24 5.41 41.89 -2.29
CA ASP A 24 5.90 42.77 -1.22
C ASP A 24 5.22 44.16 -1.16
N ASP A 25 4.50 44.59 -2.21
CA ASP A 25 3.80 45.89 -2.27
C ASP A 25 2.29 45.70 -2.54
N ASN A 26 1.55 45.32 -1.49
CA ASN A 26 0.26 44.64 -1.65
C ASN A 26 -0.94 45.51 -2.07
N ASP A 27 -1.00 46.81 -1.76
CA ASP A 27 -2.26 47.55 -1.93
C ASP A 27 -2.36 48.35 -3.24
N PHE A 28 -1.26 48.96 -3.69
CA PHE A 28 -1.29 49.83 -4.88
C PHE A 28 -1.27 49.03 -6.20
N LEU A 29 -0.58 47.89 -6.21
CA LEU A 29 -0.40 47.06 -7.41
C LEU A 29 -1.60 46.16 -7.72
N GLN A 30 -2.36 45.72 -6.69
CA GLN A 30 -3.62 45.00 -6.90
C GLN A 30 -4.66 45.86 -7.62
N VAL A 31 -4.69 47.16 -7.31
CA VAL A 31 -5.54 48.15 -7.97
C VAL A 31 -5.08 48.42 -9.41
N LEU A 32 -3.76 48.47 -9.65
CA LEU A 32 -3.19 48.78 -10.97
C LEU A 32 -3.25 47.61 -11.97
N LEU A 33 -3.17 46.38 -11.47
CA LEU A 33 -3.24 45.15 -12.28
C LEU A 33 -4.66 44.58 -12.39
N GLY A 34 -5.67 45.22 -11.79
CA GLY A 34 -7.08 44.86 -11.96
C GLY A 34 -7.41 43.41 -11.57
N ASN A 35 -6.89 42.92 -10.44
CA ASN A 35 -6.99 41.51 -10.01
C ASN A 35 -6.35 40.47 -10.95
N SER A 36 -5.60 40.88 -11.98
CA SER A 36 -5.03 39.97 -12.99
C SER A 36 -3.75 39.24 -12.58
N SER A 37 -3.30 39.40 -11.33
CA SER A 37 -1.96 38.96 -10.88
C SER A 37 -1.97 37.79 -9.91
N CYS A 38 -3.09 37.09 -9.75
CA CYS A 38 -3.15 35.88 -8.93
C CYS A 38 -3.60 34.71 -9.80
N TYR A 39 -2.80 33.66 -9.87
CA TYR A 39 -3.29 32.37 -10.36
C TYR A 39 -4.42 31.92 -9.45
N SER A 40 -5.54 31.53 -10.05
CA SER A 40 -6.56 30.79 -9.33
C SER A 40 -5.98 29.45 -8.86
N GLN A 41 -6.65 28.82 -7.90
CA GLN A 41 -6.30 27.45 -7.50
C GLN A 41 -6.36 26.49 -8.69
N GLU A 42 -7.34 26.66 -9.58
CA GLU A 42 -7.49 25.88 -10.80
C GLU A 42 -6.29 26.09 -11.74
N ASP A 43 -5.84 27.33 -11.94
CA ASP A 43 -4.65 27.61 -12.76
C ASP A 43 -3.38 26.98 -12.17
N LEU A 44 -3.22 27.00 -10.84
CA LEU A 44 -2.08 26.37 -10.16
C LEU A 44 -2.13 24.85 -10.30
N PHE A 45 -3.30 24.25 -10.12
CA PHE A 45 -3.53 22.82 -10.31
C PHE A 45 -3.17 22.37 -11.72
N GLU A 46 -3.68 23.08 -12.74
CA GLU A 46 -3.39 22.78 -14.15
C GLU A 46 -1.90 22.89 -14.47
N LYS A 47 -1.22 23.92 -13.95
CA LYS A 47 0.22 24.11 -14.17
C LYS A 47 1.07 23.02 -13.50
N ILE A 48 0.77 22.66 -12.26
CA ILE A 48 1.48 21.58 -11.56
C ILE A 48 1.27 20.26 -12.32
N ASN A 49 0.04 19.98 -12.76
CA ASN A 49 -0.26 18.78 -13.54
C ASN A 49 0.43 18.75 -14.90
N ALA A 50 0.60 19.90 -15.55
CA ALA A 50 1.34 19.98 -16.81
C ALA A 50 2.82 19.62 -16.60
N GLN A 51 3.44 20.16 -15.54
CA GLN A 51 4.84 19.83 -15.18
C GLN A 51 5.01 18.35 -14.83
N GLY A 52 4.05 17.75 -14.13
CA GLY A 52 4.06 16.32 -13.79
C GLY A 52 3.93 15.39 -14.99
N LYS A 53 3.41 15.87 -16.14
CA LYS A 53 3.26 15.07 -17.39
C LYS A 53 4.45 15.20 -18.34
N GLU A 54 5.23 16.27 -18.24
CA GLU A 54 6.33 16.56 -19.18
C GLU A 54 7.67 15.92 -18.78
N LYS A 55 7.83 15.47 -17.53
CA LYS A 55 9.06 14.83 -17.06
C LYS A 55 8.93 13.29 -17.14
N GLU A 56 9.50 12.70 -18.18
CA GLU A 56 9.59 11.25 -18.38
C GLU A 56 10.61 10.57 -17.44
N SER A 57 11.48 11.32 -16.76
CA SER A 57 12.42 10.80 -15.75
C SER A 57 11.89 11.01 -14.33
N LEU A 58 11.69 9.90 -13.60
CA LEU A 58 11.58 9.88 -12.14
C LEU A 58 12.98 10.04 -11.52
N ASP A 59 13.67 11.14 -11.83
CA ASP A 59 14.93 11.46 -11.16
C ASP A 59 14.68 12.02 -9.75
N GLU A 60 15.71 11.93 -8.90
CA GLU A 60 15.64 12.29 -7.49
C GLU A 60 15.22 13.76 -7.28
N ASP A 61 15.68 14.66 -8.16
CA ASP A 61 15.32 16.08 -8.12
C ASP A 61 13.83 16.28 -8.38
N PHE A 62 13.26 15.63 -9.40
CA PHE A 62 11.83 15.69 -9.68
C PHE A 62 10.97 15.17 -8.52
N ILE A 63 11.39 14.06 -7.90
CA ILE A 63 10.67 13.48 -6.77
C ILE A 63 10.69 14.43 -5.56
N CYS A 64 11.86 15.01 -5.26
CA CYS A 64 11.99 16.01 -4.20
C CYS A 64 11.09 17.23 -4.48
N GLU A 65 11.17 17.81 -5.68
CA GLU A 65 10.34 18.94 -6.13
C GLU A 65 8.83 18.65 -5.95
N ASN A 66 8.39 17.45 -6.31
CA ASN A 66 7.01 17.02 -6.16
C ASN A 66 6.59 16.84 -4.70
N VAL A 67 7.47 16.32 -3.85
CA VAL A 67 7.25 16.23 -2.40
C VAL A 67 7.12 17.61 -1.76
N GLU A 68 7.99 18.55 -2.13
CA GLU A 68 7.89 19.95 -1.67
C GLU A 68 6.55 20.57 -2.11
N THR A 69 6.16 20.31 -3.36
CA THR A 69 4.90 20.79 -3.93
C THR A 69 3.69 20.17 -3.23
N PHE A 70 3.77 18.88 -2.87
CA PHE A 70 2.76 18.19 -2.09
C PHE A 70 2.58 18.83 -0.71
N ASP A 71 3.64 19.00 0.08
CA ASP A 71 3.54 19.62 1.42
C ASP A 71 2.99 21.05 1.32
N TRP A 72 3.50 21.84 0.37
CA TRP A 72 2.99 23.18 0.12
C TRP A 72 1.50 23.18 -0.21
N TRP A 73 1.06 22.32 -1.13
CA TRP A 73 -0.34 22.21 -1.52
C TRP A 73 -1.23 21.83 -0.33
N VAL A 74 -0.82 20.81 0.43
CA VAL A 74 -1.51 20.35 1.64
C VAL A 74 -1.63 21.48 2.67
N ARG A 75 -0.58 22.29 2.85
CA ARG A 75 -0.60 23.38 3.84
C ARG A 75 -1.41 24.58 3.39
N LYS A 76 -1.46 24.87 2.08
CA LYS A 76 -2.16 26.05 1.53
C LYS A 76 -3.63 25.78 1.24
N PHE A 77 -3.92 24.62 0.70
CA PHE A 77 -5.23 24.24 0.17
C PHE A 77 -5.87 23.11 0.99
N GLY A 78 -5.16 22.49 1.96
CA GLY A 78 -5.77 21.60 2.97
C GLY A 78 -6.65 20.48 2.38
N ALA A 79 -7.77 20.21 3.07
CA ALA A 79 -8.77 19.19 2.73
C ALA A 79 -9.67 19.55 1.52
N GLU A 80 -9.23 20.46 0.64
CA GLU A 80 -9.95 20.90 -0.56
C GLU A 80 -10.12 19.78 -1.60
N LYS A 81 -10.95 20.01 -2.63
CA LYS A 81 -11.53 18.97 -3.49
C LYS A 81 -10.54 18.18 -4.35
N GLU A 82 -9.40 18.74 -4.70
CA GLU A 82 -8.50 18.15 -5.68
C GLU A 82 -7.04 18.20 -5.22
N LEU A 83 -6.29 17.16 -5.56
CA LEU A 83 -4.86 17.04 -5.32
C LEU A 83 -4.16 16.93 -6.69
N PRO A 84 -3.17 17.80 -6.99
CA PRO A 84 -2.44 17.70 -8.24
C PRO A 84 -1.60 16.41 -8.31
N HIS A 85 -1.12 16.09 -9.49
CA HIS A 85 -0.27 14.95 -9.81
C HIS A 85 1.14 15.14 -9.24
N VAL A 86 1.28 14.90 -7.93
CA VAL A 86 2.54 15.13 -7.19
C VAL A 86 3.05 13.91 -6.43
N LEU A 87 2.26 12.84 -6.27
CA LEU A 87 2.73 11.60 -5.63
C LEU A 87 2.27 10.39 -6.46
N LEU A 88 3.18 9.44 -6.67
CA LEU A 88 2.91 8.20 -7.41
C LEU A 88 2.81 6.99 -6.47
N ASP A 89 1.90 6.07 -6.81
CA ASP A 89 1.93 4.72 -6.26
C ASP A 89 3.03 3.86 -6.93
N GLN A 90 3.33 2.70 -6.35
CA GLN A 90 4.30 1.74 -6.88
C GLN A 90 3.96 1.21 -8.29
N LYS A 91 2.71 1.40 -8.76
CA LYS A 91 2.25 1.03 -10.09
C LYS A 91 2.28 2.22 -11.08
N GLY A 92 2.89 3.35 -10.69
CA GLY A 92 3.02 4.54 -11.53
C GLY A 92 1.73 5.36 -11.68
N ASN A 93 0.74 5.17 -10.82
CA ASN A 93 -0.48 5.97 -10.84
C ASN A 93 -0.39 7.14 -9.87
N TRP A 94 -0.86 8.31 -10.31
CA TRP A 94 -1.01 9.47 -9.45
C TRP A 94 -2.02 9.23 -8.34
N LEU A 95 -1.64 9.58 -7.12
CA LEU A 95 -2.55 9.59 -5.98
C LEU A 95 -3.49 10.79 -6.08
N SER A 96 -4.78 10.54 -5.87
CA SER A 96 -5.80 11.59 -5.85
C SER A 96 -6.32 11.83 -4.43
N LYS A 97 -7.14 12.86 -4.25
CA LYS A 97 -7.88 13.08 -3.01
C LYS A 97 -8.67 11.84 -2.60
N GLY A 98 -8.69 11.57 -1.29
CA GLY A 98 -9.44 10.46 -0.69
C GLY A 98 -8.78 9.10 -0.86
N THR A 99 -7.66 9.04 -1.59
CA THR A 99 -6.90 7.82 -1.75
C THR A 99 -6.40 7.34 -0.39
N ARG A 100 -6.69 6.07 -0.08
CA ARG A 100 -6.06 5.39 1.05
C ARG A 100 -4.73 4.85 0.56
N CYS A 101 -3.65 5.55 0.90
CA CYS A 101 -2.32 5.22 0.47
C CYS A 101 -1.55 4.52 1.59
N LEU A 102 -0.95 3.39 1.25
CA LEU A 102 -0.23 2.54 2.17
C LEU A 102 1.25 2.95 2.21
N PHE A 103 1.76 3.17 3.42
CA PHE A 103 3.16 3.46 3.71
C PHE A 103 3.86 2.20 4.21
N PRO A 104 4.95 1.74 3.57
CA PRO A 104 5.67 0.57 4.04
C PRO A 104 6.20 0.80 5.44
N LYS A 105 5.92 -0.11 6.37
CA LYS A 105 6.49 -0.08 7.72
C LYS A 105 8.00 -0.33 7.63
N ASP A 106 8.79 0.47 8.36
CA ASP A 106 10.21 0.17 8.56
C ASP A 106 10.33 -1.25 9.17
N SER A 107 11.06 -2.16 8.52
CA SER A 107 11.31 -3.47 9.12
C SER A 107 12.02 -3.27 10.46
N ASP A 108 11.50 -3.89 11.52
CA ASP A 108 12.08 -3.80 12.88
C ASP A 108 13.50 -4.40 12.97
N ASN A 109 14.03 -4.96 11.88
CA ASN A 109 15.40 -5.45 11.73
C ASN A 109 16.32 -4.32 11.27
N LYS A 110 17.14 -3.84 12.20
CA LYS A 110 18.20 -2.83 12.00
C LYS A 110 19.37 -3.29 11.12
N ASP A 111 19.29 -4.46 10.49
CA ASP A 111 20.37 -5.06 9.71
C ASP A 111 20.07 -5.13 8.20
N LEU A 112 19.01 -4.50 7.73
CA LEU A 112 18.72 -4.37 6.30
C LEU A 112 19.26 -3.04 5.76
N ASP A 113 20.60 -2.94 5.74
CA ASP A 113 21.33 -2.16 4.72
C ASP A 113 21.37 -2.92 3.37
N SER A 114 20.56 -3.98 3.20
CA SER A 114 20.40 -4.69 1.94
C SER A 114 19.02 -4.41 1.40
N ASP A 115 18.94 -3.74 0.24
CA ASP A 115 17.87 -3.83 -0.74
C ASP A 115 16.59 -4.47 -0.20
N ASP A 116 15.83 -3.70 0.60
CA ASP A 116 14.58 -4.16 1.20
C ASP A 116 13.73 -4.77 0.08
N LYS A 117 13.46 -6.08 0.15
CA LYS A 117 12.61 -6.77 -0.83
C LYS A 117 11.28 -6.04 -0.89
N LYS A 118 11.09 -5.23 -1.94
CA LYS A 118 9.85 -4.52 -2.23
C LYS A 118 8.76 -5.60 -2.30
N ILE A 119 7.81 -5.52 -1.36
CA ILE A 119 6.62 -6.36 -1.44
C ILE A 119 5.80 -5.82 -2.60
N GLU A 120 5.88 -6.49 -3.73
CA GLU A 120 5.12 -6.15 -4.92
C GLU A 120 3.71 -6.68 -4.74
N LEU A 121 2.72 -5.81 -4.91
CA LEU A 121 1.34 -6.24 -4.86
C LEU A 121 0.98 -7.02 -6.12
N PRO A 122 0.08 -8.02 -6.02
CA PRO A 122 -0.50 -8.62 -7.21
C PRO A 122 -1.08 -7.55 -8.14
N GLU A 123 -0.91 -7.71 -9.45
CA GLU A 123 -1.34 -6.72 -10.45
C GLU A 123 -2.83 -6.35 -10.32
N TRP A 124 -3.66 -7.34 -10.01
CA TRP A 124 -5.10 -7.20 -9.81
C TRP A 124 -5.49 -6.46 -8.52
N ALA A 125 -4.58 -6.34 -7.54
CA ALA A 125 -4.89 -5.65 -6.29
C ALA A 125 -4.94 -4.14 -6.52
N GLU A 126 -6.10 -3.53 -6.26
CA GLU A 126 -6.32 -2.08 -6.39
C GLU A 126 -5.75 -1.28 -5.20
N LEU A 127 -4.91 -1.90 -4.36
CA LEU A 127 -4.27 -1.24 -3.23
C LEU A 127 -3.20 -0.26 -3.73
N LYS A 128 -3.20 0.94 -3.13
CA LYS A 128 -2.28 2.03 -3.47
C LYS A 128 -1.16 2.08 -2.45
N ILE A 129 0.02 1.59 -2.78
CA ILE A 129 1.23 1.74 -1.97
C ILE A 129 2.04 2.91 -2.53
N LEU A 130 2.47 3.85 -1.69
CA LEU A 130 3.32 4.95 -2.14
C LEU A 130 4.63 4.39 -2.70
N ASP A 131 5.09 4.94 -3.82
CA ASP A 131 6.39 4.56 -4.36
C ASP A 131 7.54 4.84 -3.35
N GLU A 132 8.58 4.01 -3.33
CA GLU A 132 9.59 4.04 -2.26
C GLU A 132 10.44 5.31 -2.32
N ASP A 133 10.74 5.82 -3.51
CA ASP A 133 11.52 7.05 -3.66
C ASP A 133 10.71 8.25 -3.16
N TYR A 134 9.41 8.28 -3.45
CA TYR A 134 8.48 9.24 -2.85
C TYR A 134 8.33 9.07 -1.33
N CYS A 135 8.32 7.83 -0.82
CA CYS A 135 8.31 7.57 0.63
C CYS A 135 9.53 8.19 1.30
N LYS A 136 10.72 7.89 0.76
CA LYS A 136 12.00 8.37 1.29
C LYS A 136 12.07 9.90 1.25
N ALA A 137 11.77 10.50 0.10
CA ALA A 137 11.76 11.95 -0.06
C ALA A 137 10.77 12.63 0.88
N LEU A 138 9.55 12.08 1.04
CA LEU A 138 8.56 12.64 1.96
C LEU A 138 9.04 12.59 3.43
N VAL A 139 9.64 11.48 3.83
CA VAL A 139 10.19 11.32 5.18
C VAL A 139 11.33 12.30 5.43
N ASP A 140 12.30 12.35 4.52
CA ASP A 140 13.50 13.19 4.65
C ASP A 140 13.13 14.68 4.64
N TYR A 141 12.23 15.09 3.74
CA TYR A 141 11.72 16.45 3.67
C TYR A 141 11.00 16.84 4.98
N THR A 142 10.03 16.04 5.42
CA THR A 142 9.20 16.36 6.58
C THR A 142 10.04 16.39 7.87
N CYS A 143 10.97 15.45 8.04
CA CYS A 143 11.87 15.44 9.20
C CYS A 143 12.86 16.61 9.20
N THR A 144 13.31 17.05 8.02
CA THR A 144 14.22 18.20 7.89
C THR A 144 13.52 19.54 8.11
N GLN A 145 12.33 19.72 7.53
CA GLN A 145 11.59 20.98 7.61
C GLN A 145 10.86 21.17 8.94
N TYR A 146 10.40 20.08 9.57
CA TYR A 146 9.55 20.12 10.76
C TYR A 146 10.08 19.27 11.93
N PRO A 147 11.37 19.42 12.32
CA PRO A 147 11.99 18.54 13.33
C PRO A 147 11.27 18.61 14.68
N ASP A 148 10.85 19.81 15.11
CA ASP A 148 10.18 20.01 16.40
C ASP A 148 8.80 19.35 16.45
N ASP A 149 8.03 19.43 15.36
CA ASP A 149 6.70 18.82 15.30
C ASP A 149 6.78 17.30 15.22
N ILE A 150 7.74 16.78 14.46
CA ILE A 150 8.04 15.34 14.44
C ILE A 150 8.47 14.86 15.82
N GLN A 151 9.29 15.62 16.56
CA GLN A 151 9.69 15.26 17.91
C GLN A 151 8.52 15.29 18.90
N LYS A 152 7.61 16.27 18.79
CA LYS A 152 6.38 16.31 19.60
C LYS A 152 5.49 15.10 19.33
N ILE A 153 5.27 14.77 18.05
CA ILE A 153 4.50 13.58 17.66
C ILE A 153 5.16 12.33 18.24
N ARG A 154 6.47 12.18 18.07
CA ARG A 154 7.25 11.06 18.61
C ARG A 154 7.07 10.91 20.12
N ASN A 155 7.11 12.02 20.86
CA ASN A 155 6.94 12.04 22.33
C ASN A 155 5.50 11.75 22.78
N SER A 156 4.51 11.89 21.89
CA SER A 156 3.10 11.61 22.21
C SER A 156 2.78 10.11 22.28
N PHE A 157 3.61 9.27 21.66
CA PHE A 157 3.45 7.82 21.70
C PHE A 157 3.87 7.27 23.07
N LYS A 158 2.90 6.73 23.81
CA LYS A 158 3.12 6.03 25.09
C LYS A 158 3.56 4.58 24.85
N SER A 159 4.72 4.37 24.23
CA SER A 159 5.28 3.04 23.96
C SER A 159 6.72 2.95 24.41
N ASP A 160 7.12 1.77 24.91
CA ASP A 160 8.50 1.47 25.32
C ASP A 160 9.49 1.53 24.13
N LYS A 161 8.97 1.37 22.90
CA LYS A 161 9.75 1.55 21.66
C LYS A 161 9.31 2.85 20.99
N PRO A 162 10.26 3.74 20.64
CA PRO A 162 9.92 4.95 19.90
C PRO A 162 9.32 4.57 18.54
N PRO A 163 8.31 5.32 18.05
CA PRO A 163 7.73 5.08 16.73
C PRO A 163 8.78 5.30 15.63
N SER A 164 8.57 4.64 14.49
CA SER A 164 9.35 4.84 13.27
C SER A 164 9.21 6.27 12.74
N LYS A 165 10.19 6.73 11.94
CA LYS A 165 10.10 8.02 11.26
C LYS A 165 8.89 8.06 10.31
N LYS A 166 8.67 6.98 9.54
CA LYS A 166 7.51 6.82 8.66
C LYS A 166 6.19 7.00 9.43
N ARG A 167 6.04 6.38 10.60
CA ARG A 167 4.83 6.54 11.44
C ARG A 167 4.64 7.96 11.94
N CYS A 168 5.70 8.65 12.35
CA CYS A 168 5.61 10.06 12.73
C CYS A 168 5.15 10.95 11.57
N VAL A 169 5.63 10.69 10.35
CA VAL A 169 5.24 11.42 9.13
C VAL A 169 3.77 11.16 8.77
N ILE A 170 3.31 9.90 8.87
CA ILE A 170 1.89 9.56 8.69
C ILE A 170 1.01 10.36 9.66
N GLU A 171 1.36 10.38 10.95
CA GLU A 171 0.60 11.16 11.94
C GLU A 171 0.71 12.68 11.70
N PHE A 172 1.84 13.18 11.17
CA PHE A 172 1.99 14.59 10.82
C PHE A 172 0.99 15.04 9.76
N TYR A 173 0.71 14.19 8.77
CA TYR A 173 -0.20 14.48 7.66
C TYR A 173 -1.65 14.05 7.89
N LYS A 174 -1.93 13.25 8.92
CA LYS A 174 -3.24 12.60 9.17
C LYS A 174 -4.46 13.51 9.08
N GLU A 175 -4.38 14.71 9.66
CA GLU A 175 -5.50 15.67 9.70
C GLU A 175 -5.35 16.80 8.66
N LYS A 176 -4.22 16.84 7.95
CA LYS A 176 -3.86 17.94 7.03
C LYS A 176 -4.01 17.52 5.57
N SER A 177 -3.69 16.27 5.26
CA SER A 177 -3.56 15.75 3.91
C SER A 177 -4.91 15.31 3.33
N PRO A 178 -5.18 15.57 2.04
CA PRO A 178 -6.30 14.99 1.31
C PRO A 178 -6.10 13.49 1.01
N ILE A 179 -4.89 12.95 1.21
CA ILE A 179 -4.57 11.51 1.14
C ILE A 179 -4.59 10.92 2.56
N ILE A 180 -5.24 9.78 2.71
CA ILE A 180 -5.26 9.02 3.95
C ILE A 180 -4.07 8.07 3.95
N PHE A 181 -2.98 8.47 4.60
CA PHE A 181 -1.82 7.59 4.77
C PHE A 181 -2.06 6.56 5.87
N LYS A 182 -1.69 5.31 5.60
CA LYS A 182 -1.78 4.21 6.56
C LYS A 182 -0.53 3.33 6.47
N GLU A 183 0.08 3.06 7.61
CA GLU A 183 1.22 2.15 7.67
C GLU A 183 0.77 0.71 7.36
N TYR A 184 1.57 -0.05 6.62
CA TYR A 184 1.31 -1.48 6.33
C TYR A 184 2.53 -2.35 6.59
N SER A 185 2.27 -3.62 6.87
CA SER A 185 3.23 -4.73 6.82
C SER A 185 2.71 -5.81 5.89
N ALA A 186 3.57 -6.73 5.45
CA ALA A 186 3.18 -7.88 4.63
C ALA A 186 1.96 -8.61 5.22
N ALA A 187 2.03 -8.93 6.53
CA ALA A 187 0.95 -9.60 7.25
C ALA A 187 -0.38 -8.80 7.25
N ASN A 188 -0.31 -7.47 7.36
CA ASN A 188 -1.51 -6.62 7.38
C ASN A 188 -2.14 -6.44 5.99
N LEU A 189 -1.45 -6.80 4.90
CA LEU A 189 -1.99 -6.79 3.54
C LEU A 189 -2.82 -8.04 3.24
N VAL A 190 -2.62 -9.14 3.96
CA VAL A 190 -3.28 -10.42 3.64
C VAL A 190 -4.80 -10.32 3.70
N SER A 191 -5.35 -9.74 4.77
CA SER A 191 -6.80 -9.58 4.94
C SER A 191 -7.45 -8.74 3.83
N PRO A 192 -6.98 -7.51 3.52
CA PRO A 192 -7.57 -6.74 2.43
C PRO A 192 -7.37 -7.40 1.06
N LEU A 193 -6.25 -8.07 0.80
CA LEU A 193 -6.05 -8.81 -0.46
C LEU A 193 -7.02 -10.00 -0.57
N ASN A 194 -7.18 -10.79 0.48
CA ASN A 194 -8.14 -11.90 0.52
C ASN A 194 -9.59 -11.43 0.30
N ALA A 195 -9.96 -10.27 0.84
CA ALA A 195 -11.29 -9.68 0.60
C ALA A 195 -11.54 -9.30 -0.88
N LEU A 196 -10.49 -8.92 -1.61
CA LEU A 196 -10.55 -8.52 -3.02
C LEU A 196 -10.60 -9.71 -4.01
N VAL A 197 -10.31 -10.94 -3.54
CA VAL A 197 -10.44 -12.16 -4.36
C VAL A 197 -11.90 -12.43 -4.73
N GLY A 198 -12.84 -12.22 -3.81
CA GLY A 198 -14.26 -12.46 -4.05
C GLY A 198 -14.58 -13.93 -4.34
N ASP A 199 -15.11 -14.21 -5.54
CA ASP A 199 -15.39 -15.56 -6.06
C ASP A 199 -14.58 -15.85 -7.36
N ASP A 200 -13.44 -15.16 -7.55
CA ASP A 200 -12.58 -15.29 -8.73
C ASP A 200 -11.45 -16.31 -8.48
N LEU A 201 -11.47 -17.41 -9.25
CA LEU A 201 -10.50 -18.49 -9.16
C LEU A 201 -9.06 -18.03 -9.48
N ASP A 202 -8.89 -17.19 -10.51
CA ASP A 202 -7.56 -16.72 -10.93
C ASP A 202 -6.94 -15.83 -9.85
N ARG A 203 -7.74 -14.91 -9.28
CA ARG A 203 -7.29 -14.08 -8.15
C ARG A 203 -6.94 -14.90 -6.92
N CYS A 204 -7.68 -15.98 -6.66
CA CYS A 204 -7.40 -16.90 -5.56
C CYS A 204 -6.03 -17.58 -5.74
N ILE A 205 -5.76 -18.12 -6.93
CA ILE A 205 -4.48 -18.77 -7.24
C ILE A 205 -3.32 -17.76 -7.18
N ARG A 206 -3.48 -16.57 -7.78
CA ARG A 206 -2.46 -15.50 -7.71
C ARG A 206 -2.24 -14.97 -6.29
N LEU A 207 -3.27 -14.97 -5.43
CA LEU A 207 -3.09 -14.64 -4.01
C LEU A 207 -2.25 -15.71 -3.31
N LEU A 208 -2.50 -16.99 -3.58
CA LEU A 208 -1.70 -18.09 -3.02
C LEU A 208 -0.24 -18.01 -3.46
N GLU A 209 0.01 -17.73 -4.74
CA GLU A 209 1.35 -17.50 -5.29
C GLU A 209 2.07 -16.39 -4.53
N TRP A 210 1.39 -15.24 -4.36
CA TRP A 210 1.92 -14.11 -3.61
C TRP A 210 2.19 -14.46 -2.13
N LEU A 211 1.28 -15.19 -1.48
CA LEU A 211 1.45 -15.64 -0.09
C LEU A 211 2.63 -16.61 0.05
N PHE A 212 2.85 -17.46 -0.95
CA PHE A 212 3.97 -18.39 -1.01
C PHE A 212 5.30 -17.66 -1.20
N GLN A 213 5.35 -16.68 -2.10
CA GLN A 213 6.52 -15.85 -2.38
C GLN A 213 6.99 -15.05 -1.15
N TYR A 214 6.05 -14.50 -0.38
CA TYR A 214 6.33 -13.65 0.79
C TYR A 214 6.05 -14.35 2.13
N GLN A 215 6.10 -15.68 2.16
CA GLN A 215 5.68 -16.45 3.33
C GLN A 215 6.53 -16.14 4.57
N ASP A 216 7.82 -15.90 4.41
CA ASP A 216 8.72 -15.62 5.53
C ASP A 216 8.38 -14.26 6.16
N GLU A 217 8.08 -13.26 5.33
CA GLU A 217 7.73 -11.91 5.78
C GLU A 217 6.30 -11.84 6.37
N ILE A 218 5.39 -12.69 5.89
CA ILE A 218 3.98 -12.70 6.29
C ILE A 218 3.77 -13.55 7.55
N PHE A 219 4.31 -14.76 7.59
CA PHE A 219 4.03 -15.75 8.64
C PHE A 219 5.00 -15.68 9.83
N GLN A 220 5.93 -14.72 9.84
CA GLN A 220 6.59 -14.28 11.08
C GLN A 220 5.60 -13.63 12.07
N GLY A 221 4.42 -13.22 11.61
CA GLY A 221 3.29 -12.76 12.42
C GLY A 221 2.14 -13.79 12.52
N LYS A 222 1.20 -13.54 13.43
CA LYS A 222 -0.03 -14.35 13.57
C LYS A 222 -1.06 -13.94 12.50
N LEU A 223 -1.32 -14.80 11.51
CA LEU A 223 -2.49 -14.70 10.61
C LEU A 223 -3.76 -15.21 11.31
N GLU A 224 -4.02 -14.75 12.52
CA GLU A 224 -5.21 -15.19 13.26
C GLU A 224 -6.48 -14.60 12.64
N ASN A 225 -7.48 -15.45 12.42
CA ASN A 225 -8.86 -15.11 12.03
C ASN A 225 -9.06 -14.60 10.59
N ILE A 226 -8.25 -15.03 9.62
CA ILE A 226 -8.52 -14.76 8.20
C ILE A 226 -9.19 -15.99 7.56
N SER A 227 -10.44 -15.86 7.15
CA SER A 227 -11.15 -16.91 6.42
C SER A 227 -10.77 -16.87 4.93
N PHE A 228 -9.89 -17.78 4.52
CA PHE A 228 -9.50 -17.92 3.12
C PHE A 228 -10.53 -18.73 2.33
N LYS A 229 -10.72 -18.36 1.06
CA LYS A 229 -11.37 -19.20 0.07
C LYS A 229 -10.31 -19.84 -0.82
N LEU A 230 -10.48 -21.12 -1.11
CA LEU A 230 -9.57 -21.94 -1.92
C LEU A 230 -10.38 -22.85 -2.85
N PRO A 231 -9.83 -23.23 -4.01
CA PRO A 231 -10.54 -24.10 -4.95
C PRO A 231 -10.60 -25.56 -4.48
N ASP A 232 -11.79 -26.14 -4.53
CA ASP A 232 -11.95 -27.58 -4.39
C ASP A 232 -11.54 -28.33 -5.68
N SER A 233 -11.63 -29.66 -5.66
CA SER A 233 -11.26 -30.50 -6.81
C SER A 233 -12.11 -30.27 -8.07
N ASP A 234 -13.27 -29.63 -7.93
CA ASP A 234 -14.14 -29.23 -9.03
C ASP A 234 -13.96 -27.74 -9.38
N LEU A 235 -12.92 -27.09 -8.82
CA LEU A 235 -12.55 -25.68 -9.02
C LEU A 235 -13.58 -24.67 -8.49
N ASN A 236 -14.43 -25.09 -7.56
CA ASN A 236 -15.33 -24.18 -6.85
C ASN A 236 -14.61 -23.60 -5.63
N LEU A 237 -14.71 -22.30 -5.43
CA LEU A 237 -14.12 -21.65 -4.25
C LEU A 237 -14.93 -21.97 -2.99
N LYS A 238 -14.27 -22.58 -2.01
CA LYS A 238 -14.83 -22.91 -0.70
C LYS A 238 -13.95 -22.38 0.42
N MET A 239 -14.54 -22.17 1.59
CA MET A 239 -13.75 -21.81 2.77
C MET A 239 -12.70 -22.88 3.06
N ALA A 240 -11.46 -22.47 3.30
CA ALA A 240 -10.32 -23.35 3.49
C ALA A 240 -10.55 -24.36 4.64
N GLU A 241 -11.22 -23.96 5.72
CA GLU A 241 -11.60 -24.85 6.83
C GLU A 241 -12.55 -26.00 6.45
N LYS A 242 -13.19 -25.91 5.28
CA LYS A 242 -14.06 -26.93 4.67
C LYS A 242 -13.33 -27.80 3.63
N LEU A 243 -12.03 -27.57 3.44
CA LEU A 243 -11.22 -28.34 2.49
C LEU A 243 -10.29 -29.31 3.21
N TYR A 244 -9.98 -30.40 2.52
CA TYR A 244 -9.02 -31.39 2.99
C TYR A 244 -8.07 -31.85 1.89
N PHE A 245 -6.86 -32.27 2.28
CA PHE A 245 -5.88 -32.86 1.36
C PHE A 245 -6.34 -34.23 0.86
N GLY A 246 -6.35 -34.43 -0.45
CA GLY A 246 -6.56 -35.73 -1.10
C GLY A 246 -5.27 -36.49 -1.37
N THR A 247 -5.37 -37.66 -2.02
CA THR A 247 -4.21 -38.49 -2.40
C THR A 247 -3.22 -37.77 -3.31
N ASP A 248 -3.68 -36.74 -4.03
CA ASP A 248 -2.83 -35.89 -4.87
C ASP A 248 -1.72 -35.17 -4.07
N TYR A 249 -1.89 -35.04 -2.74
CA TYR A 249 -0.91 -34.48 -1.82
C TYR A 249 -0.05 -35.55 -1.13
N GLY A 250 -0.31 -36.83 -1.33
CA GLY A 250 0.40 -37.93 -0.68
C GLY A 250 -0.52 -39.10 -0.30
N GLU A 251 0.02 -40.32 -0.35
CA GLU A 251 -0.70 -41.57 -0.03
C GLU A 251 -1.24 -41.60 1.42
N GLU A 252 -0.63 -40.83 2.33
CA GLU A 252 -1.07 -40.67 3.71
C GLU A 252 -2.50 -40.09 3.86
N TYR A 253 -3.03 -39.47 2.81
CA TYR A 253 -4.37 -38.87 2.77
C TYR A 253 -5.45 -39.80 2.19
N SER A 254 -5.09 -41.01 1.72
CA SER A 254 -6.02 -41.98 1.13
C SER A 254 -7.22 -42.33 2.02
N ILE A 255 -6.98 -42.48 3.32
CA ILE A 255 -8.04 -42.75 4.31
C ILE A 255 -8.97 -41.53 4.46
N THR A 256 -8.40 -40.33 4.54
CA THR A 256 -9.19 -39.08 4.63
C THR A 256 -10.10 -38.95 3.42
N GLU A 257 -9.54 -39.14 2.23
CA GLU A 257 -10.32 -39.08 0.99
C GLU A 257 -11.43 -40.12 0.98
N SER A 258 -11.14 -41.36 1.35
CA SER A 258 -12.14 -42.44 1.40
C SER A 258 -13.29 -42.14 2.37
N LEU A 259 -12.99 -41.54 3.52
CA LEU A 259 -14.00 -41.21 4.54
C LEU A 259 -14.88 -40.02 4.14
N PHE A 260 -14.32 -39.02 3.47
CA PHE A 260 -15.01 -37.75 3.18
C PHE A 260 -15.43 -37.58 1.72
N ARG A 261 -15.16 -38.57 0.85
CA ARG A 261 -15.52 -38.52 -0.59
C ARG A 261 -16.99 -38.18 -0.87
N SER A 262 -17.90 -38.61 0.00
CA SER A 262 -19.35 -38.37 -0.13
C SER A 262 -19.86 -37.30 0.82
N SER A 263 -18.97 -36.55 1.49
CA SER A 263 -19.36 -35.48 2.40
C SER A 263 -19.95 -34.30 1.64
N THR A 264 -21.01 -33.71 2.17
CA THR A 264 -21.54 -32.41 1.71
C THR A 264 -20.86 -31.24 2.41
N ASP A 265 -20.27 -31.48 3.57
CA ASP A 265 -19.73 -30.44 4.45
C ASP A 265 -18.26 -30.16 4.18
N PHE A 266 -17.54 -31.15 3.64
CA PHE A 266 -16.13 -31.07 3.31
C PHE A 266 -15.88 -31.46 1.86
N ALA A 267 -14.96 -30.77 1.21
CA ALA A 267 -14.56 -31.07 -0.16
C ALA A 267 -13.05 -31.27 -0.25
N ARG A 268 -12.64 -32.07 -1.23
CA ARG A 268 -11.23 -32.29 -1.53
C ARG A 268 -10.65 -31.00 -2.11
N LEU A 269 -9.48 -30.57 -1.64
CA LEU A 269 -8.72 -29.47 -2.23
C LEU A 269 -8.33 -29.84 -3.68
N CYS A 270 -8.19 -28.85 -4.57
CA CYS A 270 -7.68 -29.12 -5.93
C CYS A 270 -6.28 -29.74 -5.89
N ALA A 271 -5.89 -30.45 -6.95
CA ALA A 271 -4.58 -31.09 -7.01
C ALA A 271 -3.43 -30.05 -7.00
N PRO A 272 -2.24 -30.39 -6.49
CA PRO A 272 -1.08 -29.49 -6.46
C PRO A 272 -0.68 -28.93 -7.81
N SER A 273 -0.98 -29.63 -8.91
CA SER A 273 -0.69 -29.21 -10.28
C SER A 273 -1.37 -27.89 -10.69
N TRP A 274 -2.40 -27.45 -9.96
CA TRP A 274 -3.01 -26.14 -10.14
C TRP A 274 -2.18 -24.98 -9.56
N PHE A 275 -1.13 -25.30 -8.79
CA PHE A 275 -0.23 -24.34 -8.17
C PHE A 275 1.14 -24.44 -8.85
N GLU A 276 1.22 -24.02 -10.11
CA GLU A 276 2.43 -24.12 -10.94
C GLU A 276 3.66 -23.46 -10.30
N PHE A 277 3.46 -22.46 -9.44
CA PHE A 277 4.50 -21.79 -8.67
C PHE A 277 5.19 -22.68 -7.60
N ALA A 278 4.64 -23.85 -7.27
CA ALA A 278 5.16 -24.77 -6.26
C ALA A 278 5.60 -26.12 -6.88
N THR A 279 6.37 -26.05 -7.96
CA THR A 279 6.74 -27.22 -8.79
C THR A 279 8.13 -27.79 -8.52
N GLN A 280 8.96 -27.14 -7.68
CA GLN A 280 10.31 -27.64 -7.35
C GLN A 280 10.29 -28.64 -6.19
N GLU A 281 11.38 -29.39 -6.05
CA GLU A 281 11.56 -30.33 -4.96
C GLU A 281 11.64 -29.59 -3.62
N GLY A 282 10.71 -29.87 -2.69
CA GLY A 282 10.55 -29.15 -1.42
C GLY A 282 9.38 -28.17 -1.41
N ASP A 283 8.98 -27.63 -2.57
CA ASP A 283 7.88 -26.66 -2.65
C ASP A 283 6.53 -27.26 -2.24
N LEU A 284 6.30 -28.54 -2.52
CA LEU A 284 5.07 -29.22 -2.14
C LEU A 284 4.88 -29.25 -0.62
N GLU A 285 5.95 -29.46 0.15
CA GLU A 285 5.87 -29.44 1.62
C GLU A 285 5.66 -28.01 2.13
N SER A 286 6.37 -27.03 1.58
CA SER A 286 6.14 -25.61 1.91
C SER A 286 4.71 -25.17 1.57
N LEU A 287 4.16 -25.64 0.44
CA LEU A 287 2.78 -25.38 0.05
C LEU A 287 1.79 -26.03 1.01
N LYS A 288 2.01 -27.29 1.41
CA LYS A 288 1.19 -27.94 2.45
C LYS A 288 1.20 -27.14 3.74
N GLU A 289 2.39 -26.70 4.21
CA GLU A 289 2.53 -25.90 5.41
C GLU A 289 1.75 -24.58 5.32
N LEU A 290 1.86 -23.88 4.18
CA LEU A 290 1.09 -22.68 3.89
C LEU A 290 -0.42 -22.96 3.96
N LEU A 291 -0.91 -23.98 3.26
CA LEU A 291 -2.32 -24.35 3.22
C LEU A 291 -2.86 -24.73 4.61
N ILE A 292 -2.05 -25.40 5.43
CA ILE A 292 -2.40 -25.70 6.84
C ILE A 292 -2.53 -24.41 7.66
N LYS A 293 -1.61 -23.45 7.48
CA LYS A 293 -1.70 -22.13 8.13
C LYS A 293 -2.94 -21.34 7.68
N MET A 294 -3.52 -21.69 6.52
CA MET A 294 -4.77 -21.16 6.00
C MET A 294 -6.01 -21.97 6.43
N ASP A 295 -5.87 -22.89 7.39
CA ASP A 295 -6.92 -23.78 7.92
C ASP A 295 -7.37 -24.95 7.03
N VAL A 296 -6.64 -25.28 5.96
CA VAL A 296 -6.90 -26.52 5.21
C VAL A 296 -6.66 -27.73 6.12
N ARG A 297 -7.64 -28.64 6.18
CA ARG A 297 -7.62 -29.77 7.11
C ARG A 297 -6.74 -30.89 6.57
N LYS A 298 -5.80 -31.36 7.40
CA LYS A 298 -5.19 -32.69 7.20
C LYS A 298 -6.24 -33.80 7.27
N ARG A 299 -7.19 -33.66 8.20
CA ARG A 299 -8.31 -34.57 8.44
C ARG A 299 -9.51 -33.77 8.94
N PRO A 300 -10.66 -33.79 8.25
CA PRO A 300 -11.87 -33.18 8.78
C PRO A 300 -12.32 -33.84 10.10
N PRO A 301 -13.00 -33.10 11.00
CA PRO A 301 -13.54 -33.67 12.24
C PRO A 301 -14.66 -34.67 11.94
N ILE A 302 -14.71 -35.76 12.73
CA ILE A 302 -15.79 -36.73 12.71
C ILE A 302 -16.67 -36.46 13.91
N TYR A 303 -17.93 -36.08 13.67
CA TYR A 303 -18.92 -35.91 14.72
C TYR A 303 -19.75 -37.20 14.84
N ILE A 304 -19.82 -37.77 16.03
CA ILE A 304 -20.76 -38.86 16.33
C ILE A 304 -22.08 -38.18 16.69
N VAL A 305 -23.09 -38.35 15.82
CA VAL A 305 -24.46 -37.90 16.12
C VAL A 305 -25.05 -38.90 17.10
N ASN A 306 -25.28 -38.46 18.34
CA ASN A 306 -25.99 -39.24 19.37
C ASN A 306 -27.50 -39.17 19.16
#